data_AF-D5Q750-F1
#
_entry.id   AF-D5Q750-F1
#
_cell.length_a   1.000
_cell.length_b   1.000
_cell.length_c   1.000
_cell.angle_alpha   90.00
_cell.angle_beta   90.00
_cell.angle_gamma   90.00
#
_symmetry.space_group_name_H-M   'P 1'
#
loop_
_entity.id
_entity.type
_entity.pdbx_description
1 polymer ?
#
loop_
_entity_poly.entity_id
_entity_poly.type
_entity_poly.pdbx_seq_one_letter_code
_entity_poly.pdbx_strand_id
1 'polypeptide(L)'
;MNFGNINLIIIGVGIIILTTIISLIKPKISFCSEKYFNKLESIYGNIDRKRTVKLEVLSRYVMGLEYIVIGLFTRRLDITIIAMIIVAVITTVLYYLIRKKYITI
;
A
#
# COMPACT_ATOMS: atom_id res chain seq x y z
N MET A 1 11.21 23.94 -0.08
CA MET A 1 10.65 22.65 0.37
C MET A 1 11.08 22.48 1.82
N ASN A 2 10.16 22.26 2.77
CA ASN A 2 10.52 22.13 4.19
C ASN A 2 11.09 20.73 4.46
N PHE A 3 11.95 20.57 5.47
CA PHE A 3 12.63 19.30 5.78
C PHE A 3 11.64 18.13 6.00
N GLY A 4 10.50 18.39 6.65
CA GLY A 4 9.44 17.38 6.84
C GLY A 4 8.82 16.87 5.53
N ASN A 5 8.79 17.69 4.48
CA ASN A 5 8.27 17.30 3.18
C ASN A 5 9.23 16.39 2.42
N ILE A 6 10.53 16.65 2.54
CA ILE A 6 11.58 15.81 1.96
C ILE A 6 11.50 14.40 2.56
N ASN A 7 11.30 14.32 3.89
CA ASN A 7 11.17 13.03 4.57
C ASN A 7 10.00 12.20 4.04
N LEU A 8 8.85 12.82 3.73
CA LEU A 8 7.69 12.12 3.15
C LEU A 8 8.00 11.56 1.76
N ILE A 9 8.70 12.34 0.93
CA ILE A 9 9.13 11.87 -0.40
C ILE A 9 10.09 10.70 -0.26
N ILE A 10 11.06 10.76 0.66
CA ILE A 10 12.00 9.67 0.93
C ILE A 10 11.25 8.41 1.40
N ILE A 11 10.27 8.55 2.30
CA ILE A 11 9.44 7.43 2.76
C ILE A 11 8.68 6.80 1.59
N GLY A 12 8.04 7.62 0.74
CA GLY A 12 7.29 7.14 -0.41
C GLY A 12 8.17 6.38 -1.42
N VAL A 13 9.36 6.92 -1.72
CA VAL A 13 10.36 6.25 -2.57
C VAL A 13 10.84 4.94 -1.94
N GLY A 14 11.09 4.94 -0.62
CA GLY A 14 11.47 3.75 0.13
C GLY A 14 10.42 2.65 0.07
N ILE A 15 9.13 3.00 0.20
CA ILE A 15 8.00 2.06 0.07
C ILE A 15 7.97 1.43 -1.33
N ILE A 16 8.16 2.24 -2.38
CA ILE A 16 8.17 1.76 -3.76
C ILE A 16 9.32 0.76 -3.95
N ILE A 17 10.55 1.14 -3.60
CA ILE A 17 11.73 0.28 -3.76
C ILE A 17 11.57 -1.03 -2.98
N LEU A 18 11.16 -0.96 -1.71
CA LEU A 18 10.96 -2.15 -0.88
C LEU A 18 9.88 -3.07 -1.47
N THR A 19 8.78 -2.50 -1.96
CA THR A 19 7.70 -3.26 -2.60
C THR A 19 8.18 -3.94 -3.87
N THR A 20 8.96 -3.25 -4.70
CA THR A 20 9.57 -3.82 -5.90
C THR A 20 10.46 -5.01 -5.56
N ILE A 21 11.37 -4.86 -4.58
CA ILE A 21 12.27 -5.93 -4.14
C ILE A 21 11.48 -7.14 -3.65
N ILE A 22 10.46 -6.94 -2.80
CA ILE A 22 9.62 -8.03 -2.31
C ILE A 22 8.87 -8.71 -3.47
N SER A 23 8.34 -7.93 -4.41
CA SER A 23 7.59 -8.49 -5.54
C SER A 23 8.46 -9.34 -6.48
N LEU A 24 9.74 -8.96 -6.66
CA LEU A 24 10.69 -9.64 -7.52
C LEU A 24 11.27 -10.90 -6.86
N ILE A 25 11.70 -10.77 -5.60
CA ILE A 25 12.33 -11.88 -4.87
C ILE A 25 11.27 -12.89 -4.39
N LYS A 26 9.99 -12.48 -4.32
CA LYS A 26 8.90 -13.26 -3.71
C LYS A 26 9.34 -13.94 -2.42
N PRO A 27 9.95 -13.22 -1.47
CA PRO A 27 10.38 -13.84 -0.23
C PRO A 27 9.15 -14.51 0.39
N LYS A 28 9.32 -15.68 1.02
CA LYS A 28 8.25 -16.39 1.78
C LYS A 28 7.79 -15.59 3.03
N ILE A 29 8.02 -14.29 3.04
CA ILE A 29 7.87 -13.36 4.14
C ILE A 29 6.79 -12.35 3.73
N SER A 30 5.94 -11.94 4.68
CA SER A 30 4.86 -10.95 4.49
C SER A 30 3.70 -11.44 3.59
N PHE A 31 3.22 -10.60 2.67
CA PHE A 31 2.02 -10.83 1.84
C PHE A 31 2.16 -11.90 0.75
N CYS A 32 3.38 -12.42 0.56
CA CYS A 32 3.66 -13.58 -0.30
C CYS A 32 3.72 -14.91 0.48
N SER A 33 3.50 -14.89 1.81
CA SER A 33 3.59 -16.09 2.65
C SER A 33 2.32 -16.94 2.59
N GLU A 34 2.46 -18.26 2.75
CA GLU A 34 1.31 -19.19 2.84
C GLU A 34 0.40 -18.85 4.01
N LYS A 35 0.97 -18.44 5.16
CA LYS A 35 0.20 -18.01 6.33
C LYS A 35 -0.75 -16.85 5.99
N TYR A 36 -0.33 -15.94 5.11
CA TYR A 36 -1.16 -14.83 4.65
C TYR A 36 -2.33 -15.31 3.77
N PHE A 37 -2.05 -16.19 2.80
CA PHE A 37 -3.09 -16.74 1.94
C PHE A 37 -4.08 -17.59 2.72
N ASN A 38 -3.62 -18.46 3.64
CA ASN A 38 -4.51 -19.29 4.45
C ASN A 38 -5.47 -18.45 5.30
N LYS A 39 -4.98 -17.33 5.85
CA LYS A 39 -5.84 -16.37 6.57
C LYS A 39 -6.87 -15.73 5.64
N LEU A 40 -6.50 -15.39 4.42
CA LEU A 40 -7.45 -14.82 3.46
C LEU A 40 -8.47 -15.84 2.95
N GLU A 41 -8.03 -17.07 2.69
CA GLU A 41 -8.90 -18.17 2.30
C GLU A 41 -9.92 -18.47 3.41
N SER A 42 -9.53 -18.38 4.69
CA SER A 42 -10.48 -18.54 5.80
C SER A 42 -11.56 -17.45 5.90
N ILE A 43 -11.32 -16.26 5.34
CA ILE A 43 -12.26 -15.12 5.40
C ILE A 43 -13.11 -15.04 4.13
N TYR A 44 -12.49 -15.26 2.98
CA TYR A 44 -13.09 -15.00 1.67
C TYR A 44 -13.39 -16.28 0.87
N GLY A 45 -12.98 -17.45 1.35
CA GLY A 45 -13.16 -18.72 0.66
C GLY A 45 -12.11 -18.94 -0.43
N ASN A 46 -12.53 -19.37 -1.62
CA ASN A 46 -11.60 -19.62 -2.72
C ASN A 46 -11.04 -18.29 -3.27
N ILE A 47 -9.72 -18.08 -3.14
CA ILE A 47 -9.05 -16.87 -3.61
C ILE A 47 -8.05 -17.17 -4.71
N ASP A 48 -7.92 -16.23 -5.65
CA ASP A 48 -6.82 -16.21 -6.61
C ASP A 48 -5.60 -15.57 -5.95
N ARG A 49 -4.61 -16.41 -5.60
CA ARG A 49 -3.35 -15.98 -4.98
C ARG A 49 -2.57 -15.01 -5.87
N LYS A 50 -2.59 -15.17 -7.21
CA LYS A 50 -1.89 -14.26 -8.14
C LYS A 50 -2.54 -12.89 -8.15
N ARG A 51 -3.88 -12.83 -8.20
CA ARG A 51 -4.62 -11.55 -8.11
C ARG A 51 -4.40 -10.89 -6.75
N THR A 52 -4.39 -11.67 -5.67
CA THR A 52 -4.12 -11.16 -4.32
C THR A 52 -2.77 -10.47 -4.24
N VAL A 53 -1.68 -11.12 -4.68
CA VAL A 53 -0.34 -10.50 -4.69
C VAL A 53 -0.31 -9.24 -5.55
N LYS A 54 -0.93 -9.28 -6.74
CA LYS A 54 -0.98 -8.12 -7.63
C LYS A 54 -1.69 -6.93 -6.98
N LEU A 55 -2.78 -7.17 -6.26
CA LEU A 55 -3.50 -6.14 -5.53
C LEU A 55 -2.67 -5.56 -4.38
N GLU A 56 -1.98 -6.39 -3.60
CA GLU A 56 -1.10 -5.93 -2.51
C GLU A 56 0.05 -5.05 -3.02
N VAL A 57 0.70 -5.48 -4.10
CA VAL A 57 1.79 -4.74 -4.74
C VAL A 57 1.27 -3.39 -5.26
N LEU A 58 0.13 -3.39 -5.95
CA LEU A 58 -0.48 -2.16 -6.44
C LEU A 58 -0.83 -1.21 -5.29
N SER A 59 -1.43 -1.72 -4.22
CA SER A 59 -1.85 -0.91 -3.07
C SER A 59 -0.67 -0.25 -2.38
N ARG A 60 0.46 -0.96 -2.26
CA ARG A 60 1.70 -0.39 -1.70
C ARG A 60 2.33 0.66 -2.61
N TYR A 61 2.28 0.48 -3.93
CA TYR A 61 2.73 1.51 -4.86
C TYR A 61 1.86 2.77 -4.78
N VAL A 62 0.53 2.61 -4.70
CA VAL A 62 -0.39 3.74 -4.49
C VAL A 62 -0.03 4.48 -3.21
N MET A 63 0.17 3.77 -2.10
CA MET A 63 0.59 4.36 -0.83
C MET A 63 1.94 5.12 -0.96
N GLY A 64 2.93 4.53 -1.64
CA GLY A 64 4.21 5.21 -1.89
C GLY A 64 4.06 6.49 -2.70
N LEU A 65 3.20 6.49 -3.72
CA LEU A 65 2.88 7.67 -4.52
C LEU A 65 2.14 8.73 -3.71
N GLU A 66 1.19 8.35 -2.85
CA GLU A 66 0.49 9.28 -1.96
C GLU A 66 1.45 10.06 -1.09
N TYR A 67 2.43 9.39 -0.47
CA TYR A 67 3.48 10.04 0.33
C TYR A 67 4.31 11.03 -0.48
N ILE A 68 4.69 10.67 -1.72
CA ILE A 68 5.44 11.55 -2.62
C ILE A 68 4.61 12.78 -2.99
N VAL A 69 3.35 12.59 -3.40
CA VAL A 69 2.43 13.67 -3.79
C VAL A 69 2.20 14.60 -2.62
N ILE A 70 1.85 14.08 -1.43
CA ILE A 70 1.63 14.90 -0.25
C ILE A 70 2.90 15.70 0.10
N GLY A 71 4.07 15.07 0.08
CA GLY A 71 5.35 15.74 0.32
C GLY A 71 5.67 16.84 -0.70
N LEU A 72 5.34 16.64 -1.98
CA LEU A 72 5.56 17.63 -3.04
C LEU A 72 4.61 18.83 -2.94
N PHE A 73 3.32 18.57 -2.68
CA PHE A 73 2.27 19.59 -2.82
C PHE A 73 1.95 20.36 -1.53
N THR A 74 2.33 19.85 -0.35
CA THR A 74 2.06 20.55 0.91
C THR A 74 3.29 21.36 1.34
N ARG A 75 3.13 22.58 1.87
CA ARG A 75 4.26 23.41 2.37
C ARG A 75 4.20 23.65 3.89
N ARG A 76 3.01 23.51 4.50
CA ARG A 76 2.76 23.67 5.94
C ARG A 76 2.45 22.32 6.57
N LEU A 77 3.12 22.01 7.68
CA LEU A 77 3.03 20.71 8.35
C LEU A 77 1.61 20.37 8.82
N ASP A 78 0.84 21.36 9.30
CA ASP A 78 -0.53 21.13 9.77
C ASP A 78 -1.45 20.59 8.65
N ILE A 79 -1.32 21.18 7.45
CA ILE A 79 -2.06 20.76 6.25
C ILE A 79 -1.59 19.37 5.81
N THR A 80 -0.28 19.11 5.87
CA THR A 80 0.32 17.81 5.54
C THR A 80 -0.24 16.69 6.42
N ILE A 81 -0.35 16.90 7.73
CA ILE A 81 -0.88 15.91 8.67
C ILE A 81 -2.35 15.61 8.36
N ILE A 82 -3.17 16.64 8.18
CA ILE A 82 -4.59 16.48 7.84
C ILE A 82 -4.74 15.73 6.52
N ALA A 83 -3.96 16.09 5.49
CA ALA A 83 -3.97 15.42 4.19
C ALA A 83 -3.60 13.94 4.30
N MET A 84 -2.56 13.59 5.07
CA MET A 84 -2.18 12.18 5.29
C MET A 84 -3.30 11.38 5.95
N ILE A 85 -3.96 11.93 6.97
CA ILE A 85 -5.06 11.23 7.65
C ILE A 85 -6.21 10.96 6.68
N ILE A 86 -6.62 11.99 5.93
CA ILE A 86 -7.72 11.88 4.97
C ILE A 86 -7.40 10.84 3.89
N VAL A 87 -6.22 10.93 3.29
CA VAL A 87 -5.78 10.02 2.24
C VAL A 87 -5.69 8.58 2.78
N ALA A 88 -5.10 8.38 3.96
CA ALA A 88 -5.00 7.05 4.56
C ALA A 88 -6.37 6.39 4.80
N VAL A 89 -7.36 7.16 5.27
CA VAL A 89 -8.73 6.65 5.48
C VAL A 89 -9.36 6.27 4.14
N ILE A 90 -9.31 7.16 3.14
CA ILE A 90 -9.89 6.92 1.82
C ILE A 90 -9.27 5.68 1.17
N THR A 91 -7.94 5.59 1.15
CA THR A 91 -7.20 4.50 0.52
C THR A 91 -7.46 3.17 1.21
N THR A 92 -7.56 3.16 2.55
CA THR A 92 -7.91 1.96 3.31
C THR A 92 -9.32 1.49 2.97
N VAL A 93 -10.31 2.39 2.95
CA VAL A 93 -11.71 2.05 2.61
C VAL A 93 -11.80 1.50 1.19
N LEU A 94 -11.20 2.19 0.22
CA LEU A 94 -11.18 1.75 -1.18
C LEU A 94 -10.54 0.37 -1.33
N TYR A 95 -9.42 0.14 -0.66
CA TYR A 95 -8.75 -1.16 -0.66
C TYR A 95 -9.68 -2.26 -0.15
N TYR A 96 -10.35 -2.08 0.98
CA TYR A 96 -11.28 -3.08 1.52
C TYR A 96 -12.47 -3.35 0.60
N LEU A 97 -13.04 -2.32 -0.02
CA LEU A 97 -14.17 -2.46 -0.94
C LEU A 97 -13.81 -3.28 -2.19
N ILE A 98 -12.65 -3.01 -2.78
CA ILE A 98 -12.20 -3.68 -4.00
C ILE A 98 -11.69 -5.10 -3.70
N ARG A 99 -11.05 -5.28 -2.54
CA ARG A 99 -10.33 -6.51 -2.17
C ARG A 99 -11.19 -7.75 -2.33
N LYS A 100 -12.37 -7.80 -1.70
CA LYS A 100 -13.22 -9.00 -1.72
C LYS A 100 -13.52 -9.41 -3.17
N LYS A 101 -14.04 -8.49 -3.98
CA LYS A 101 -14.45 -8.76 -5.37
C LYS A 101 -13.27 -9.12 -6.28
N TYR A 102 -12.09 -8.57 -6.04
CA TYR A 102 -10.93 -8.77 -6.91
C TYR A 102 -10.17 -10.07 -6.63
N ILE A 103 -10.15 -10.52 -5.36
CA ILE A 103 -9.37 -11.72 -4.98
C ILE A 103 -10.18 -13.01 -5.00
N THR A 104 -11.51 -12.96 -4.85
CA THR A 104 -12.35 -14.17 -4.91
C THR A 104 -12.51 -14.69 -6.33
N ILE A 105 -12.55 -16.02 -6.47
CA ILE A 105 -12.81 -16.73 -7.73
C ILE A 105 -14.31 -16.92 -7.94
#